data_AF-A0A1E7FT63-F1
#
_entry.id   AF-A0A1E7FT63-F1
#
_cell.length_a   1.000
_cell.length_b   1.000
_cell.length_c   1.000
_cell.angle_alpha   90.00
_cell.angle_beta   90.00
_cell.angle_gamma   90.00
#
_symmetry.space_group_name_H-M   'P 1'
#
loop_
_entity.id
_entity.type
_entity.pdbx_description
1 polymer ?
#
loop_
_entity_poly.entity_id
_entity_poly.type
_entity_poly.pdbx_seq_one_letter_code
_entity_poly.pdbx_strand_id
1 'polypeptide(L)'
;MTMLTRRTSLPLLYYCASSIMPMSAFSMRMSSSITKTDRIHGQTLVSIPEAIALLSDNSSVKFIDGSWWLGGERDGRTEFENGPRITDARFLDIDDISTKTPDNLPHMMPSALLQSAAMDAMGIDKNDHVVVYGGKDCMFITRAYWQMKITHPIGKCHLLDGSLQDWIDGGGPIEAKGTTPAYPVVDSENLIDGKKTIYEATSPQNAVVDMDELKSLIAEGKTVDKDSGVLVVDARSPARFSGEAEEPRPGLRRGHMPGAKNLFFLDLLDPDNKNKFKSKEELQRIIQDAGIDLPLLPGSKIISSCGSGVTACTILTALDIIGEDPGHSYLYDGAFAEWGGQPDTPIVKDWNGALK
;
A
#
# COMPACT_ATOMS: atom_id res chain seq x y z
N MET A 1 83.26 -34.05 38.61
CA MET A 1 83.96 -32.84 39.06
C MET A 1 82.90 -31.85 39.53
N THR A 2 82.94 -31.52 40.81
CA THR A 2 82.07 -30.61 41.56
C THR A 2 82.00 -29.24 40.89
N MET A 3 80.84 -28.57 40.92
CA MET A 3 80.76 -27.16 41.36
C MET A 3 79.32 -26.67 41.55
N LEU A 4 79.15 -25.95 42.66
CA LEU A 4 77.95 -25.32 43.18
C LEU A 4 77.60 -23.99 42.47
N THR A 5 76.39 -23.51 42.83
CA THR A 5 75.86 -22.11 42.82
C THR A 5 75.06 -21.73 41.55
N ARG A 6 73.89 -21.04 41.60
CA ARG A 6 73.30 -20.13 42.61
C ARG A 6 71.79 -19.90 42.30
N ARG A 7 70.94 -19.85 43.35
CA ARG A 7 69.75 -18.99 43.65
C ARG A 7 68.73 -18.65 42.52
N THR A 8 67.40 -18.78 42.68
CA THR A 8 66.54 -17.98 43.60
C THR A 8 65.06 -18.43 43.59
N SER A 9 64.46 -18.43 44.79
CA SER A 9 63.11 -18.01 45.22
C SER A 9 61.79 -18.64 44.71
N LEU A 10 61.01 -19.15 45.67
CA LEU A 10 59.57 -19.43 45.67
C LEU A 10 58.97 -18.82 46.96
N PRO A 11 57.75 -18.24 46.94
CA PRO A 11 56.96 -18.06 48.15
C PRO A 11 55.82 -19.11 48.21
N LEU A 12 55.63 -19.70 49.40
CA LEU A 12 54.44 -20.48 49.75
C LEU A 12 53.46 -19.58 50.55
N LEU A 13 52.24 -19.51 50.03
CA LEU A 13 50.93 -19.66 50.69
C LEU A 13 50.74 -19.14 52.13
N TYR A 14 49.66 -18.38 52.37
CA TYR A 14 48.63 -18.73 53.38
C TYR A 14 47.32 -17.93 53.18
N TYR A 15 46.20 -18.69 53.04
CA TYR A 15 44.81 -18.50 53.49
C TYR A 15 44.16 -17.10 53.58
N CYS A 16 42.91 -16.95 53.09
CA CYS A 16 41.69 -17.14 53.90
C CYS A 16 40.36 -16.85 53.16
N ALA A 17 39.31 -17.49 53.66
CA ALA A 17 37.89 -17.09 53.70
C ALA A 17 37.02 -17.20 52.43
N SER A 18 36.34 -18.35 52.36
CA SER A 18 35.07 -18.60 51.68
C SER A 18 33.95 -17.66 52.15
N SER A 19 33.28 -17.00 51.19
CA SER A 19 31.99 -16.32 51.37
C SER A 19 31.01 -16.89 50.35
N ILE A 20 29.98 -17.58 50.84
CA ILE A 20 28.84 -18.06 50.05
C ILE A 20 27.87 -16.88 49.94
N MET A 21 27.72 -16.31 48.74
CA MET A 21 26.59 -15.43 48.42
C MET A 21 25.48 -16.27 47.78
N PRO A 22 24.20 -16.08 48.16
CA PRO A 22 23.09 -16.74 47.49
C PRO A 22 22.91 -16.12 46.10
N MET A 23 22.92 -16.97 45.06
CA MET A 23 22.41 -16.58 43.75
C MET A 23 20.93 -16.25 43.89
N SER A 24 20.59 -14.96 43.89
CA SER A 24 19.22 -14.54 43.61
C SER A 24 18.89 -14.98 42.19
N ALA A 25 18.00 -15.95 42.06
CA ALA A 25 17.38 -16.26 40.78
C ALA A 25 16.58 -15.03 40.34
N PHE A 26 17.19 -14.18 39.52
CA PHE A 26 16.47 -13.16 38.78
C PHE A 26 15.64 -13.90 37.72
N SER A 27 14.43 -14.30 38.10
CA SER A 27 13.42 -14.73 37.13
C SER A 27 13.01 -13.50 36.34
N MET A 28 13.71 -13.27 35.24
CA MET A 28 13.29 -12.34 34.22
C MET A 28 12.06 -12.96 33.55
N ARG A 29 10.87 -12.63 34.05
CA ARG A 29 9.62 -12.87 33.32
C ARG A 29 9.63 -11.97 32.08
N MET A 30 10.21 -12.45 30.99
CA MET A 30 9.83 -11.98 29.66
C MET A 30 8.48 -12.58 29.34
N SER A 31 7.43 -11.91 29.79
CA SER A 31 6.09 -12.04 29.23
C SER A 31 5.78 -10.73 28.54
N SER A 32 6.38 -10.49 27.36
CA SER A 32 5.82 -9.49 26.45
C SER A 32 4.51 -10.06 25.95
N SER A 33 3.39 -9.63 26.54
CA SER A 33 2.07 -9.94 26.01
C SER A 33 1.99 -9.40 24.60
N ILE A 34 1.80 -10.28 23.60
CA ILE A 34 1.55 -9.90 22.21
C ILE A 34 0.35 -8.94 22.20
N THR A 35 0.59 -7.70 21.80
CA THR A 35 -0.46 -6.67 21.66
C THR A 35 -1.38 -7.05 20.50
N LYS A 36 -2.60 -6.50 20.44
CA LYS A 36 -3.46 -6.75 19.27
C LYS A 36 -2.86 -6.20 17.97
N THR A 37 -2.11 -5.11 18.04
CA THR A 37 -1.35 -4.54 16.92
C THR A 37 -0.25 -5.47 16.42
N ASP A 38 0.42 -6.21 17.32
CA ASP A 38 1.41 -7.23 16.92
C ASP A 38 0.78 -8.35 16.09
N ARG A 39 -0.53 -8.60 16.25
CA ARG A 39 -1.24 -9.66 15.50
C ARG A 39 -1.56 -9.26 14.07
N ILE A 40 -1.82 -7.97 13.84
CA ILE A 40 -2.13 -7.45 12.50
C ILE A 40 -0.87 -7.02 11.74
N HIS A 41 0.29 -6.93 12.39
CA HIS A 41 1.52 -6.54 11.73
C HIS A 41 1.82 -7.44 10.51
N GLY A 42 2.03 -6.82 9.35
CA GLY A 42 2.25 -7.52 8.09
C GLY A 42 0.97 -7.99 7.38
N GLN A 43 -0.22 -7.88 7.98
CA GLN A 43 -1.47 -8.24 7.32
C GLN A 43 -1.91 -7.17 6.32
N THR A 44 -2.38 -7.58 5.14
CA THR A 44 -2.99 -6.67 4.16
C THR A 44 -4.39 -6.27 4.57
N LEU A 45 -5.24 -7.25 4.85
CA LEU A 45 -6.65 -7.09 5.20
C LEU A 45 -6.85 -7.27 6.70
N VAL A 46 -7.69 -6.42 7.30
CA VAL A 46 -8.14 -6.56 8.69
C VAL A 46 -9.66 -6.63 8.68
N SER A 47 -10.23 -7.70 9.25
CA SER A 47 -11.69 -7.88 9.30
C SER A 47 -12.37 -6.85 10.22
N ILE A 48 -13.67 -6.62 10.02
CA ILE A 48 -14.46 -5.71 10.89
C ILE A 48 -14.31 -6.07 12.39
N PRO A 49 -14.48 -7.33 12.83
CA PRO A 49 -14.34 -7.67 14.25
C PRO A 49 -12.92 -7.46 14.79
N GLU A 50 -11.89 -7.76 13.98
CA GLU A 50 -10.49 -7.50 14.36
C GLU A 50 -10.23 -6.01 14.50
N ALA A 51 -10.69 -5.19 13.54
CA ALA A 51 -10.53 -3.75 13.57
C ALA A 51 -11.24 -3.10 14.78
N ILE A 52 -12.46 -3.54 15.10
CA ILE A 52 -13.19 -3.06 16.29
C ILE A 52 -12.42 -3.43 17.57
N ALA A 53 -11.86 -4.64 17.64
CA ALA A 53 -11.11 -5.11 18.81
C ALA A 53 -9.83 -4.30 19.07
N LEU A 54 -9.27 -3.61 18.06
CA LEU A 54 -8.10 -2.75 18.21
C LEU A 54 -8.39 -1.52 19.08
N LEU A 55 -9.63 -1.02 19.11
CA LEU A 55 -10.01 0.20 19.82
C LEU A 55 -9.88 0.11 21.34
N SER A 56 -9.95 -1.10 21.92
CA SER A 56 -10.01 -1.26 23.37
C SER A 56 -8.64 -1.24 24.08
N ASP A 57 -7.52 -1.24 23.35
CA ASP A 57 -6.20 -1.60 23.90
C ASP A 57 -5.21 -0.43 24.03
N ASN A 58 -5.66 0.83 23.99
CA ASN A 58 -4.76 1.99 23.91
C ASN A 58 -3.74 1.83 22.76
N SER A 59 -4.16 1.11 21.71
CA SER A 59 -3.33 0.71 20.60
C SER A 59 -3.11 1.91 19.70
N SER A 60 -1.91 2.02 19.16
CA SER A 60 -1.51 3.10 18.24
C SER A 60 -2.15 2.84 16.87
N VAL A 61 -3.47 2.86 16.75
CA VAL A 61 -4.20 2.59 15.50
C VAL A 61 -4.90 3.85 15.04
N LYS A 62 -4.74 4.18 13.75
CA LYS A 62 -5.35 5.34 13.09
C LYS A 62 -6.22 4.86 11.94
N PHE A 63 -7.51 5.19 11.98
CA PHE A 63 -8.42 4.93 10.88
C PHE A 63 -8.35 6.07 9.88
N ILE A 64 -8.23 5.73 8.60
CA ILE A 64 -8.12 6.69 7.49
C ILE A 64 -9.24 6.40 6.51
N ASP A 65 -10.16 7.34 6.39
CA ASP A 65 -11.15 7.34 5.34
C ASP A 65 -10.48 7.79 4.03
N GLY A 66 -10.38 6.89 3.07
CA GLY A 66 -9.84 7.14 1.74
C GLY A 66 -10.92 7.17 0.66
N SER A 67 -12.16 7.47 1.02
CA SER A 67 -13.29 7.44 0.10
C SER A 67 -13.06 8.40 -1.07
N TRP A 68 -13.18 7.88 -2.30
CA TRP A 68 -13.08 8.64 -3.53
C TRP A 68 -14.01 8.04 -4.59
N TRP A 69 -14.64 8.90 -5.39
CA TRP A 69 -15.68 8.52 -6.35
C TRP A 69 -15.37 9.05 -7.74
N LEU A 70 -15.47 8.17 -8.74
CA LEU A 70 -15.40 8.57 -10.13
C LEU A 70 -16.71 9.25 -10.55
N GLY A 71 -16.62 10.39 -11.26
CA GLY A 71 -17.78 11.03 -11.91
C GLY A 71 -18.47 12.13 -11.12
N GLY A 72 -18.05 12.40 -9.87
CA GLY A 72 -18.46 13.58 -9.09
C GLY A 72 -19.89 13.59 -8.55
N GLU A 73 -20.67 12.50 -8.73
CA GLU A 73 -22.01 12.36 -8.14
C GLU A 73 -21.96 12.27 -6.60
N ARG A 74 -20.85 11.74 -6.09
CA ARG A 74 -20.51 11.64 -4.68
C ARG A 74 -19.16 12.29 -4.46
N ASP A 75 -18.97 12.88 -3.29
CA ASP A 75 -17.73 13.55 -2.92
C ASP A 75 -17.26 13.02 -1.56
N GLY A 76 -16.14 12.30 -1.56
CA GLY A 76 -15.65 11.60 -0.37
C GLY A 76 -15.31 12.56 0.77
N ARG A 77 -14.77 13.74 0.45
CA ARG A 77 -14.45 14.78 1.44
C ARG A 77 -15.71 15.29 2.12
N THR A 78 -16.71 15.70 1.34
CA THR A 78 -18.00 16.17 1.84
C THR A 78 -18.71 15.09 2.64
N GLU A 79 -18.67 13.84 2.20
CA GLU A 79 -19.24 12.70 2.94
C GLU A 79 -18.54 12.49 4.27
N PHE A 80 -17.20 12.50 4.28
CA PHE A 80 -16.42 12.44 5.50
C PHE A 80 -16.79 13.59 6.42
N GLU A 81 -16.67 14.85 5.99
CA GLU A 81 -16.93 16.05 6.79
C GLU A 81 -18.33 16.08 7.41
N ASN A 82 -19.34 15.61 6.69
CA ASN A 82 -20.71 15.53 7.18
C ASN A 82 -20.98 14.29 8.06
N GLY A 83 -20.22 13.21 7.88
CA GLY A 83 -20.43 11.93 8.54
C GLY A 83 -21.65 11.14 8.02
N PRO A 84 -21.85 9.90 8.54
CA PRO A 84 -21.08 9.27 9.60
C PRO A 84 -19.67 8.87 9.18
N ARG A 85 -18.76 8.67 10.14
CA ARG A 85 -17.40 8.17 9.92
C ARG A 85 -16.93 7.37 11.14
N ILE A 86 -15.88 6.57 11.02
CA ILE A 86 -15.30 5.88 12.19
C ILE A 86 -14.82 6.93 13.20
N THR A 87 -15.05 6.69 14.51
CA THR A 87 -14.60 7.61 15.56
C THR A 87 -13.09 7.88 15.46
N ASP A 88 -12.70 9.15 15.60
CA ASP A 88 -11.32 9.62 15.47
C ASP A 88 -10.67 9.34 14.11
N ALA A 89 -11.45 9.06 13.06
CA ALA A 89 -10.89 8.89 11.72
C ALA A 89 -10.25 10.18 11.20
N ARG A 90 -9.25 10.04 10.34
CA ARG A 90 -8.76 11.13 9.47
C ARG A 90 -9.21 10.86 8.03
N PHE A 91 -9.15 11.88 7.20
CA PHE A 91 -9.46 11.76 5.78
C PHE A 91 -8.19 11.91 4.94
N LEU A 92 -8.03 11.01 3.96
CA LEU A 92 -6.99 11.10 2.94
C LEU A 92 -7.66 11.31 1.59
N ASP A 93 -7.51 12.52 1.07
CA ASP A 93 -7.95 12.87 -0.26
C ASP A 93 -6.85 12.55 -1.28
N ILE A 94 -7.10 11.56 -2.15
CA ILE A 94 -6.13 11.12 -3.16
C ILE A 94 -5.99 12.11 -4.34
N ASP A 95 -6.93 13.04 -4.50
CA ASP A 95 -6.80 14.13 -5.48
C ASP A 95 -5.94 15.25 -4.92
N ASP A 96 -6.09 15.55 -3.65
CA ASP A 96 -5.38 16.63 -2.98
C ASP A 96 -3.96 16.21 -2.60
N ILE A 97 -3.78 15.08 -1.90
CA ILE A 97 -2.46 14.53 -1.53
C ILE A 97 -1.86 13.77 -2.72
N SER A 98 -1.70 14.47 -3.84
CA SER A 98 -1.09 14.01 -5.08
C SER A 98 -0.06 15.00 -5.59
N THR A 99 0.97 14.51 -6.27
CA THR A 99 1.95 15.39 -6.90
C THR A 99 1.35 16.06 -8.12
N LYS A 100 1.34 17.40 -8.16
CA LYS A 100 0.89 18.15 -9.35
C LYS A 100 1.98 18.11 -10.42
N THR A 101 1.62 17.73 -11.64
CA THR A 101 2.54 17.70 -12.80
C THR A 101 2.20 18.81 -13.80
N PRO A 102 3.17 19.26 -14.62
CA PRO A 102 2.93 20.32 -15.61
C PRO A 102 1.84 19.98 -16.64
N ASP A 103 1.64 18.70 -16.94
CA ASP A 103 0.63 18.16 -17.85
C ASP A 103 -0.68 17.76 -17.14
N ASN A 104 -0.82 18.11 -15.86
CA ASN A 104 -2.01 17.89 -15.06
C ASN A 104 -2.45 16.42 -15.00
N LEU A 105 -1.47 15.51 -14.87
CA LEU A 105 -1.75 14.11 -14.63
C LEU A 105 -2.43 13.95 -13.26
N PRO A 106 -3.50 13.16 -13.19
CA PRO A 106 -4.26 13.01 -11.97
C PRO A 106 -3.72 11.88 -11.10
N HIS A 107 -3.94 12.01 -9.79
CA HIS A 107 -3.62 11.00 -8.78
C HIS A 107 -2.16 10.53 -8.82
N MET A 108 -1.20 11.38 -9.18
CA MET A 108 0.21 11.00 -9.08
C MET A 108 0.59 10.82 -7.61
N MET A 109 1.39 9.79 -7.31
CA MET A 109 1.91 9.50 -5.99
C MET A 109 2.55 10.76 -5.40
N PRO A 110 2.25 11.08 -4.14
CA PRO A 110 2.78 12.28 -3.50
C PRO A 110 4.30 12.18 -3.37
N SER A 111 4.99 13.31 -3.42
CA SER A 111 6.38 13.35 -2.98
C SER A 111 6.49 12.91 -1.51
N ALA A 112 7.66 12.39 -1.11
CA ALA A 112 7.90 12.04 0.29
C ALA A 112 7.66 13.23 1.23
N LEU A 113 7.95 14.46 0.79
CA LEU A 113 7.70 15.67 1.57
C LEU A 113 6.21 15.95 1.75
N LEU A 114 5.43 15.90 0.66
CA LEU A 114 3.98 16.10 0.71
C LEU A 114 3.31 15.06 1.62
N GLN A 115 3.68 13.78 1.44
CA GLN A 115 3.16 12.72 2.29
C GLN A 115 3.57 12.94 3.75
N SER A 116 4.82 13.31 4.02
CA SER A 116 5.29 13.59 5.39
C SER A 116 4.49 14.71 6.06
N ALA A 117 4.23 15.79 5.33
CA ALA A 117 3.43 16.90 5.84
C ALA A 117 1.96 16.49 6.09
N ALA A 118 1.40 15.62 5.24
CA ALA A 118 0.05 15.08 5.43
C ALA A 118 -0.01 14.18 6.68
N MET A 119 1.00 13.33 6.91
CA MET A 119 1.09 12.47 8.10
C MET A 119 1.21 13.30 9.39
N ASP A 120 2.03 14.35 9.39
CA ASP A 120 2.12 15.30 10.51
C ASP A 120 0.78 15.99 10.79
N ALA A 121 0.10 16.47 9.75
CA ALA A 121 -1.20 17.15 9.88
C ALA A 121 -2.31 16.21 10.38
N MET A 122 -2.27 14.94 9.98
CA MET A 122 -3.18 13.90 10.48
C MET A 122 -2.80 13.39 11.88
N GLY A 123 -1.66 13.82 12.43
CA GLY A 123 -1.15 13.36 13.72
C GLY A 123 -0.83 11.87 13.74
N ILE A 124 -0.21 11.37 12.67
CA ILE A 124 0.21 9.98 12.52
C ILE A 124 1.72 9.88 12.72
N ASP A 125 2.16 8.96 13.58
CA ASP A 125 3.55 8.64 13.83
C ASP A 125 3.97 7.34 13.12
N LYS A 126 5.28 7.13 12.91
CA LYS A 126 5.83 5.89 12.33
C LYS A 126 5.53 4.65 13.19
N ASN A 127 5.19 4.83 14.46
CA ASN A 127 4.81 3.72 15.33
C ASN A 127 3.37 3.27 15.16
N ASP A 128 2.50 4.13 14.62
CA ASP A 128 1.10 3.83 14.41
C ASP A 128 0.91 2.69 13.41
N HIS A 129 -0.12 1.90 13.62
CA HIS A 129 -0.76 1.11 12.59
C HIS A 129 -1.85 1.97 11.95
N VAL A 130 -1.97 1.90 10.63
CA VAL A 130 -2.99 2.60 9.87
C VAL A 130 -3.96 1.59 9.27
N VAL A 131 -5.26 1.81 9.45
CA VAL A 131 -6.32 1.04 8.80
C VAL A 131 -7.07 1.97 7.87
N VAL A 132 -6.90 1.76 6.56
CA VAL A 132 -7.58 2.51 5.52
C VAL A 132 -8.95 1.88 5.26
N TYR A 133 -10.00 2.69 5.14
CA TYR A 133 -11.35 2.23 4.85
C TYR A 133 -12.06 3.20 3.92
N GLY A 134 -13.16 2.75 3.31
CA GLY A 134 -14.01 3.60 2.46
C GLY A 134 -15.49 3.44 2.76
N GLY A 135 -16.28 4.36 2.24
CA GLY A 135 -17.73 4.29 2.26
C GLY A 135 -18.28 3.06 1.53
N LYS A 136 -19.58 2.82 1.68
CA LYS A 136 -20.29 1.73 1.00
C LYS A 136 -20.12 1.81 -0.51
N ASP A 137 -19.69 0.70 -1.12
CA ASP A 137 -19.42 0.50 -2.54
C ASP A 137 -18.24 1.32 -3.09
N CYS A 138 -17.35 1.80 -2.20
CA CYS A 138 -16.14 2.55 -2.58
C CYS A 138 -15.04 1.63 -3.12
N MET A 139 -15.19 1.20 -4.37
CA MET A 139 -14.25 0.28 -5.05
C MET A 139 -12.86 0.87 -5.36
N PHE A 140 -12.67 2.19 -5.21
CA PHE A 140 -11.40 2.88 -5.52
C PHE A 140 -10.47 3.01 -4.31
N ILE A 141 -10.87 2.48 -3.15
CA ILE A 141 -10.18 2.65 -1.87
C ILE A 141 -8.73 2.13 -1.88
N THR A 142 -8.43 1.16 -2.74
CA THR A 142 -7.10 0.56 -2.86
C THR A 142 -6.03 1.57 -3.24
N ARG A 143 -6.39 2.69 -3.86
CA ARG A 143 -5.43 3.77 -4.15
C ARG A 143 -4.94 4.46 -2.87
N ALA A 144 -5.86 4.87 -2.00
CA ALA A 144 -5.54 5.46 -0.71
C ALA A 144 -4.73 4.47 0.15
N TYR A 145 -5.14 3.20 0.16
CA TYR A 145 -4.40 2.13 0.84
C TYR A 145 -2.98 1.99 0.31
N TRP A 146 -2.80 1.88 -1.01
CA TRP A 146 -1.48 1.67 -1.61
C TRP A 146 -0.54 2.86 -1.37
N GLN A 147 -1.06 4.10 -1.49
CA GLN A 147 -0.31 5.32 -1.17
C GLN A 147 0.19 5.30 0.27
N MET A 148 -0.66 4.96 1.24
CA MET A 148 -0.25 4.84 2.63
C MET A 148 0.74 3.67 2.82
N LYS A 149 0.47 2.52 2.21
CA LYS A 149 1.29 1.30 2.33
C LYS A 149 2.74 1.51 1.90
N ILE A 150 2.97 2.15 0.75
CA ILE A 150 4.33 2.31 0.19
C ILE A 150 5.12 3.45 0.85
N THR A 151 4.44 4.35 1.56
CA THR A 151 5.06 5.53 2.19
C THR A 151 5.14 5.45 3.73
N HIS A 152 4.42 4.51 4.34
CA HIS A 152 4.43 4.21 5.77
C HIS A 152 5.31 2.98 6.07
N PRO A 153 5.78 2.76 7.33
CA PRO A 153 6.59 1.60 7.66
C PRO A 153 5.95 0.27 7.26
N ILE A 154 6.80 -0.62 6.76
CA ILE A 154 6.43 -1.95 6.28
C ILE A 154 5.68 -2.71 7.39
N GLY A 155 4.57 -3.33 7.01
CA GLY A 155 3.74 -4.14 7.90
C GLY A 155 2.80 -3.36 8.83
N LYS A 156 2.72 -2.03 8.70
CA LYS A 156 1.85 -1.19 9.55
C LYS A 156 0.68 -0.52 8.84
N CYS A 157 0.50 -0.75 7.54
CA CYS A 157 -0.64 -0.25 6.79
C CYS A 157 -1.54 -1.39 6.37
N HIS A 158 -2.83 -1.25 6.66
CA HIS A 158 -3.86 -2.27 6.49
C HIS A 158 -5.05 -1.68 5.74
N LEU A 159 -5.79 -2.53 5.03
CA LEU A 159 -7.08 -2.21 4.42
C LEU A 159 -8.18 -2.90 5.22
N LEU A 160 -9.24 -2.18 5.56
CA LEU A 160 -10.41 -2.76 6.20
C LEU A 160 -11.11 -3.70 5.22
N ASP A 161 -11.35 -4.95 5.62
CA ASP A 161 -12.09 -5.93 4.82
C ASP A 161 -13.60 -5.69 4.95
N GLY A 162 -14.05 -4.65 4.25
CA GLY A 162 -15.42 -4.16 4.28
C GLY A 162 -15.51 -2.65 4.17
N SER A 163 -16.74 -2.15 4.16
CA SER A 163 -17.07 -0.74 4.09
C SER A 163 -17.34 -0.14 5.46
N LEU A 164 -17.48 1.19 5.52
CA LEU A 164 -18.05 1.88 6.67
C LEU A 164 -19.44 1.34 7.06
N GLN A 165 -20.25 0.87 6.10
CA GLN A 165 -21.54 0.27 6.41
C GLN A 165 -21.35 -1.06 7.16
N ASP A 166 -20.43 -1.91 6.72
CA ASP A 166 -20.10 -3.16 7.42
C ASP A 166 -19.57 -2.89 8.85
N TRP A 167 -18.80 -1.81 9.03
CA TRP A 167 -18.35 -1.36 10.35
C TRP A 167 -19.52 -0.99 11.28
N ILE A 168 -20.47 -0.19 10.77
CA ILE A 168 -21.67 0.23 11.50
C ILE A 168 -22.51 -1.00 11.87
N ASP A 169 -22.74 -1.88 10.90
CA ASP A 169 -23.53 -3.10 11.10
C ASP A 169 -22.85 -4.07 12.08
N GLY A 170 -21.51 -4.07 12.11
CA GLY A 170 -20.69 -4.79 13.08
C GLY A 170 -20.66 -4.17 14.48
N GLY A 171 -21.34 -3.04 14.70
CA GLY A 171 -21.41 -2.35 16.00
C GLY A 171 -20.17 -1.52 16.33
N GLY A 172 -19.37 -1.14 15.34
CA GLY A 172 -18.22 -0.27 15.52
C GLY A 172 -18.64 1.17 15.88
N PRO A 173 -17.88 1.87 16.74
CA PRO A 173 -18.20 3.24 17.11
C PRO A 173 -18.00 4.21 15.93
N ILE A 174 -18.87 5.21 15.86
CA ILE A 174 -18.86 6.23 14.81
C ILE A 174 -19.03 7.62 15.40
N GLU A 175 -18.50 8.61 14.70
CA GLU A 175 -18.99 9.98 14.76
C GLU A 175 -20.22 10.10 13.85
N ALA A 176 -21.34 10.56 14.42
CA ALA A 176 -22.63 10.59 13.74
C ALA A 176 -22.69 11.67 12.65
N LYS A 177 -23.70 11.58 11.79
CA LYS A 177 -23.96 12.63 10.80
C LYS A 177 -24.23 13.97 11.48
N GLY A 178 -23.63 15.03 10.95
CA GLY A 178 -23.77 16.41 11.45
C GLY A 178 -22.79 16.78 12.57
N THR A 179 -21.89 15.87 12.97
CA THR A 179 -20.79 16.23 13.88
C THR A 179 -19.59 16.75 13.11
N THR A 180 -18.83 17.67 13.72
CA THR A 180 -17.53 18.09 13.20
C THR A 180 -16.53 16.94 13.36
N PRO A 181 -15.68 16.66 12.36
CA PRO A 181 -14.62 15.67 12.51
C PRO A 181 -13.72 15.97 13.72
N ALA A 182 -13.29 14.93 14.43
CA ALA A 182 -12.30 15.08 15.51
C ALA A 182 -10.94 15.61 15.02
N TYR A 183 -10.58 15.33 13.77
CA TYR A 183 -9.35 15.79 13.12
C TYR A 183 -9.65 16.60 11.86
N PRO A 184 -8.98 17.74 11.64
CA PRO A 184 -9.24 18.55 10.46
C PRO A 184 -8.95 17.74 9.19
N VAL A 185 -9.77 17.95 8.17
CA VAL A 185 -9.44 17.47 6.83
C VAL A 185 -8.24 18.26 6.32
N VAL A 186 -7.27 17.54 5.77
CA VAL A 186 -6.03 18.13 5.29
C VAL A 186 -6.24 18.78 3.91
N ASP A 187 -5.50 19.86 3.66
CA ASP A 187 -5.43 20.57 2.38
C ASP A 187 -3.97 20.70 1.95
N SER A 188 -3.58 20.08 0.84
CA SER A 188 -2.19 20.00 0.38
C SER A 188 -1.56 21.37 0.12
N GLU A 189 -2.34 22.37 -0.32
CA GLU A 189 -1.83 23.71 -0.62
C GLU A 189 -1.24 24.39 0.61
N ASN A 190 -1.75 24.02 1.79
CA ASN A 190 -1.36 24.58 3.09
C ASN A 190 -0.30 23.73 3.83
N LEU A 191 0.15 22.63 3.24
CA LEU A 191 1.05 21.68 3.90
C LEU A 191 2.53 21.99 3.73
N ILE A 192 2.96 22.45 2.56
CA ILE A 192 4.39 22.46 2.19
C ILE A 192 5.05 23.82 2.36
N ASP A 193 4.28 24.91 2.51
CA ASP A 193 4.84 26.28 2.57
C ASP A 193 5.75 26.50 3.80
N GLY A 194 7.06 26.40 3.58
CA GLY A 194 8.11 26.67 4.57
C GLY A 194 8.18 25.71 5.77
N LYS A 195 7.43 24.61 5.76
CA LYS A 195 7.34 23.70 6.92
C LYS A 195 8.43 22.63 6.91
N LYS A 196 9.09 22.49 8.07
CA LYS A 196 9.87 21.31 8.41
C LYS A 196 8.90 20.22 8.90
N THR A 197 8.96 19.03 8.33
CA THR A 197 8.17 17.88 8.80
C THR A 197 8.91 17.14 9.92
N ILE A 198 8.15 16.54 10.84
CA ILE A 198 8.67 15.62 11.87
C ILE A 198 8.62 14.20 11.33
N TYR A 199 7.49 13.84 10.70
CA TYR A 199 7.38 12.61 9.96
C TYR A 199 8.36 12.60 8.77
N GLU A 200 8.87 11.42 8.43
CA GLU A 200 9.69 11.19 7.24
C GLU A 200 9.13 9.97 6.52
N ALA A 201 8.37 10.21 5.45
CA ALA A 201 7.77 9.17 4.66
C ALA A 201 8.81 8.45 3.81
N THR A 202 8.60 7.15 3.63
CA THR A 202 9.34 6.38 2.62
C THR A 202 9.02 6.95 1.25
N SER A 203 10.06 7.15 0.45
CA SER A 203 9.94 7.60 -0.93
C SER A 203 9.18 6.56 -1.77
N PRO A 204 8.08 6.93 -2.45
CA PRO A 204 7.32 6.00 -3.28
C PRO A 204 8.05 5.62 -4.57
N GLN A 205 9.15 6.30 -4.92
CA GLN A 205 9.92 6.05 -6.15
C GLN A 205 10.45 4.61 -6.24
N ASN A 206 10.60 3.91 -5.11
CA ASN A 206 11.02 2.50 -5.12
C ASN A 206 9.91 1.52 -5.54
N ALA A 207 8.65 1.99 -5.64
CA ALA A 207 7.47 1.20 -5.96
C ALA A 207 6.68 1.78 -7.15
N VAL A 208 7.28 2.72 -7.89
CA VAL A 208 6.69 3.39 -9.05
C VAL A 208 7.64 3.26 -10.23
N VAL A 209 7.08 2.99 -11.41
CA VAL A 209 7.77 3.06 -12.71
C VAL A 209 7.26 4.29 -13.43
N ASP A 210 8.15 5.09 -14.00
CA ASP A 210 7.78 6.23 -14.84
C ASP A 210 7.65 5.84 -16.32
N MET A 211 7.14 6.75 -17.14
CA MET A 211 6.94 6.50 -18.57
C MET A 211 8.26 6.24 -19.32
N ASP A 212 9.36 6.89 -18.96
CA ASP A 212 10.64 6.75 -19.66
C ASP A 212 11.26 5.37 -19.38
N GLU A 213 11.20 4.89 -18.14
CA GLU A 213 11.55 3.51 -17.78
C GLU A 213 10.67 2.53 -18.56
N LEU A 214 9.34 2.71 -18.56
CA LEU A 214 8.43 1.80 -19.27
C LEU A 214 8.66 1.79 -20.79
N LYS A 215 8.88 2.96 -21.42
CA LYS A 215 9.26 3.07 -22.84
C LYS A 215 10.55 2.32 -23.12
N SER A 216 11.55 2.43 -22.24
CA SER A 216 12.83 1.73 -22.38
C SER A 216 12.65 0.21 -22.29
N LEU A 217 11.88 -0.28 -21.30
CA LEU A 217 11.56 -1.71 -21.16
C LEU A 217 10.84 -2.27 -22.39
N ILE A 218 9.89 -1.51 -22.96
CA ILE A 218 9.18 -1.90 -24.18
C ILE A 218 10.12 -1.90 -25.39
N ALA A 219 10.96 -0.88 -25.55
CA ALA A 219 11.91 -0.78 -26.66
C ALA A 219 12.98 -1.89 -26.64
N GLU A 220 13.37 -2.34 -25.44
CA GLU A 220 14.26 -3.49 -25.23
C GLU A 220 13.55 -4.84 -25.43
N GLY A 221 12.24 -4.85 -25.71
CA GLY A 221 11.44 -6.05 -25.90
C GLY A 221 11.10 -6.80 -24.61
N LYS A 222 11.39 -6.23 -23.43
CA LYS A 222 11.19 -6.92 -22.15
C LYS A 222 9.72 -7.19 -21.86
N THR A 223 8.80 -6.30 -22.22
CA THR A 223 7.37 -6.54 -21.92
C THR A 223 6.72 -7.60 -22.80
N VAL A 224 7.36 -8.02 -23.89
CA VAL A 224 6.85 -9.02 -24.84
C VAL A 224 7.62 -10.34 -24.77
N ASP A 225 8.90 -10.29 -24.42
CA ASP A 225 9.70 -11.47 -24.14
C ASP A 225 9.32 -12.05 -22.78
N LYS A 226 8.63 -13.19 -22.81
CA LYS A 226 8.20 -13.93 -21.62
C LYS A 226 9.37 -14.31 -20.70
N ASP A 227 10.59 -14.40 -21.22
CA ASP A 227 11.78 -14.79 -20.46
C ASP A 227 12.47 -13.58 -19.80
N SER A 228 11.99 -12.35 -20.04
CA SER A 228 12.57 -11.12 -19.48
C SER A 228 12.24 -10.87 -18.01
N GLY A 229 11.17 -11.52 -17.51
CA GLY A 229 10.61 -11.28 -16.18
C GLY A 229 9.80 -9.98 -16.02
N VAL A 230 9.51 -9.22 -17.07
CA VAL A 230 8.70 -7.98 -16.97
C VAL A 230 7.28 -8.19 -17.48
N LEU A 231 6.30 -8.02 -16.59
CA LEU A 231 4.88 -8.12 -16.89
C LEU A 231 4.22 -6.75 -16.70
N VAL A 232 3.59 -6.22 -17.75
CA VAL A 232 2.70 -5.06 -17.64
C VAL A 232 1.27 -5.56 -17.50
N VAL A 233 0.56 -5.11 -16.47
CA VAL A 233 -0.80 -5.58 -16.18
C VAL A 233 -1.74 -4.38 -16.10
N ASP A 234 -2.76 -4.35 -16.97
CA ASP A 234 -3.68 -3.23 -17.09
C ASP A 234 -5.04 -3.57 -16.47
N ALA A 235 -5.46 -2.74 -15.51
CA ALA A 235 -6.67 -2.91 -14.73
C ALA A 235 -7.95 -2.35 -15.39
N ARG A 236 -7.86 -1.74 -16.57
CA ARG A 236 -9.02 -1.20 -17.29
C ARG A 236 -9.96 -2.32 -17.75
N SER A 237 -11.20 -1.95 -18.09
CA SER A 237 -12.16 -2.89 -18.67
C SER A 237 -11.64 -3.49 -19.98
N PRO A 238 -12.00 -4.74 -20.33
CA PRO A 238 -11.58 -5.37 -21.57
C PRO A 238 -11.81 -4.51 -22.82
N ALA A 239 -12.96 -3.84 -22.93
CA ALA A 239 -13.29 -2.98 -24.08
C ALA A 239 -12.37 -1.74 -24.21
N ARG A 240 -11.88 -1.19 -23.10
CA ARG A 240 -10.92 -0.06 -23.11
C ARG A 240 -9.52 -0.54 -23.46
N PHE A 241 -9.14 -1.69 -22.90
CA PHE A 241 -7.86 -2.35 -23.19
C PHE A 241 -7.75 -2.76 -24.67
N SER A 242 -8.80 -3.37 -25.23
CA SER A 242 -8.88 -3.74 -26.65
C SER A 242 -8.97 -2.54 -27.59
N GLY A 243 -9.41 -1.39 -27.07
CA GLY A 243 -9.61 -0.17 -27.85
C GLY A 243 -10.96 -0.12 -28.59
N GLU A 244 -11.91 -0.97 -28.20
CA GLU A 244 -13.32 -0.97 -28.64
C GLU A 244 -14.14 0.17 -28.00
N ALA A 245 -13.80 0.54 -26.77
CA ALA A 245 -14.41 1.64 -26.03
C ALA A 245 -13.49 2.87 -25.99
N GLU A 246 -14.11 4.05 -25.90
CA GLU A 246 -13.41 5.30 -25.64
C GLU A 246 -12.92 5.36 -24.18
N GLU A 247 -11.85 6.13 -23.96
CA GLU A 247 -11.40 6.46 -22.61
C GLU A 247 -12.32 7.54 -21.98
N PRO A 248 -12.55 7.52 -20.66
CA PRO A 248 -13.35 8.55 -19.99
C PRO A 248 -12.82 9.97 -20.18
N ARG A 249 -11.50 10.10 -20.40
CA ARG A 249 -10.84 11.38 -20.65
C ARG A 249 -10.81 11.65 -22.16
N PRO A 250 -11.35 12.79 -22.63
CA PRO A 250 -11.34 13.13 -24.04
C PRO A 250 -9.93 13.22 -24.62
N GLY A 251 -9.77 12.80 -25.88
CA GLY A 251 -8.54 12.97 -26.65
C GLY A 251 -7.47 11.91 -26.44
N LEU A 252 -7.65 10.97 -25.51
CA LEU A 252 -6.73 9.83 -25.36
C LEU A 252 -6.89 8.84 -26.51
N ARG A 253 -5.77 8.29 -26.97
CA ARG A 253 -5.76 7.21 -27.97
C ARG A 253 -6.30 5.91 -27.36
N ARG A 254 -7.04 5.10 -28.11
CA ARG A 254 -7.58 3.81 -27.67
C ARG A 254 -6.58 2.66 -27.78
N GLY A 255 -6.68 1.64 -26.93
CA GLY A 255 -5.85 0.42 -26.93
C GLY A 255 -5.05 0.25 -25.64
N HIS A 256 -3.90 -0.44 -25.71
CA HIS A 256 -3.03 -0.71 -24.56
C HIS A 256 -1.53 -0.67 -24.90
N MET A 257 -0.68 -0.73 -23.87
CA MET A 257 0.78 -0.80 -23.98
C MET A 257 1.24 -2.15 -24.56
N PRO A 258 2.26 -2.20 -25.43
CA PRO A 258 2.78 -3.45 -25.98
C PRO A 258 3.17 -4.48 -24.91
N GLY A 259 2.70 -5.72 -25.08
CA GLY A 259 2.96 -6.83 -24.15
C GLY A 259 2.12 -6.83 -22.88
N ALA A 260 1.28 -5.80 -22.66
CA ALA A 260 0.43 -5.77 -21.48
C ALA A 260 -0.60 -6.91 -21.48
N LYS A 261 -0.93 -7.39 -20.28
CA LYS A 261 -2.04 -8.31 -20.01
C LYS A 261 -3.20 -7.53 -19.40
N ASN A 262 -4.44 -7.95 -19.66
CA ASN A 262 -5.60 -7.35 -19.01
C ASN A 262 -6.02 -8.18 -17.80
N LEU A 263 -6.10 -7.54 -16.64
CA LEU A 263 -6.65 -8.11 -15.42
C LEU A 263 -7.66 -7.10 -14.88
N PHE A 264 -8.93 -7.26 -15.24
CA PHE A 264 -9.94 -6.25 -14.93
C PHE A 264 -10.18 -6.18 -13.42
N PHE A 265 -10.01 -4.99 -12.82
CA PHE A 265 -10.00 -4.85 -11.36
C PHE A 265 -11.29 -5.33 -10.69
N LEU A 266 -12.45 -5.20 -11.35
CA LEU A 266 -13.73 -5.64 -10.80
C LEU A 266 -13.82 -7.15 -10.63
N ASP A 267 -13.06 -7.91 -11.41
CA ASP A 267 -13.03 -9.37 -11.31
C ASP A 267 -12.36 -9.82 -10.00
N LEU A 268 -11.50 -8.98 -9.40
CA LEU A 268 -10.80 -9.23 -8.13
C LEU A 268 -11.67 -8.95 -6.90
N LEU A 269 -12.76 -8.22 -7.07
CA LEU A 269 -13.62 -7.76 -5.99
C LEU A 269 -14.85 -8.65 -5.85
N ASP A 270 -15.37 -8.76 -4.63
CA ASP A 270 -16.63 -9.44 -4.36
C ASP A 270 -17.76 -8.76 -5.19
N PRO A 271 -18.59 -9.52 -5.93
CA PRO A 271 -19.71 -8.97 -6.70
C PRO A 271 -20.77 -8.27 -5.84
N ASP A 272 -20.96 -8.72 -4.60
CA ASP A 272 -22.02 -8.26 -3.70
C ASP A 272 -21.54 -7.16 -2.73
N ASN A 273 -20.21 -7.04 -2.53
CA ASN A 273 -19.62 -5.96 -1.75
C ASN A 273 -18.28 -5.50 -2.37
N LYS A 274 -18.30 -4.40 -3.11
CA LYS A 274 -17.12 -3.90 -3.84
C LYS A 274 -16.02 -3.30 -2.96
N ASN A 275 -16.20 -3.26 -1.64
CA ASN A 275 -15.12 -2.96 -0.69
C ASN A 275 -14.32 -4.21 -0.29
N LYS A 276 -14.76 -5.42 -0.67
CA LYS A 276 -14.09 -6.68 -0.33
C LYS A 276 -13.42 -7.31 -1.55
N PHE A 277 -12.30 -7.97 -1.29
CA PHE A 277 -11.66 -8.83 -2.27
C PHE A 277 -12.31 -10.21 -2.28
N LYS A 278 -12.21 -10.91 -3.41
CA LYS A 278 -12.47 -12.35 -3.48
C LYS A 278 -11.52 -13.15 -2.59
N SER A 279 -11.82 -14.44 -2.39
CA SER A 279 -10.95 -15.31 -1.60
C SER A 279 -9.55 -15.41 -2.22
N LYS A 280 -8.54 -15.71 -1.40
CA LYS A 280 -7.16 -15.90 -1.86
C LYS A 280 -7.06 -16.91 -3.01
N GLU A 281 -7.82 -18.00 -2.94
CA GLU A 281 -7.85 -19.06 -3.96
C GLU A 281 -8.50 -18.58 -5.27
N GLU A 282 -9.57 -17.79 -5.18
CA GLU A 282 -10.18 -17.16 -6.36
C GLU A 282 -9.24 -16.15 -7.01
N LEU A 283 -8.59 -15.29 -6.22
CA LEU A 283 -7.61 -14.32 -6.72
C LEU A 283 -6.46 -15.02 -7.45
N GLN A 284 -5.89 -16.08 -6.87
CA GLN A 284 -4.85 -16.87 -7.50
C GLN A 284 -5.29 -17.43 -8.86
N ARG A 285 -6.52 -17.96 -8.94
CA ARG A 285 -7.08 -18.48 -10.20
C ARG A 285 -7.25 -17.38 -11.24
N ILE A 286 -7.86 -16.26 -10.87
CA ILE A 286 -8.13 -15.15 -11.80
C ILE A 286 -6.82 -14.55 -12.34
N ILE A 287 -5.83 -14.40 -11.47
CA ILE A 287 -4.49 -13.89 -11.85
C ILE A 287 -3.79 -14.87 -12.79
N GLN A 288 -3.86 -16.18 -12.50
CA GLN A 288 -3.33 -17.22 -13.39
C GLN A 288 -4.05 -17.24 -14.75
N ASP A 289 -5.38 -17.13 -14.77
CA ASP A 289 -6.20 -17.12 -15.99
C ASP A 289 -5.91 -15.87 -16.85
N ALA A 290 -5.50 -14.76 -16.24
CA ALA A 290 -4.96 -13.58 -16.94
C ALA A 290 -3.53 -13.80 -17.48
N GLY A 291 -2.96 -14.99 -17.28
CA GLY A 291 -1.63 -15.40 -17.72
C GLY A 291 -0.50 -14.80 -16.88
N ILE A 292 -0.74 -14.54 -15.59
CA ILE A 292 0.27 -14.05 -14.65
C ILE A 292 0.64 -15.23 -13.75
N ASP A 293 1.72 -15.91 -14.09
CA ASP A 293 2.19 -17.08 -13.34
C ASP A 293 3.02 -16.63 -12.12
N LEU A 294 2.66 -17.14 -10.95
CA LEU A 294 3.29 -16.80 -9.66
C LEU A 294 3.81 -18.07 -8.94
N PRO A 295 4.82 -17.96 -8.05
CA PRO A 295 5.55 -16.73 -7.71
C PRO A 295 6.50 -16.30 -8.83
N LEU A 296 6.77 -15.00 -8.93
CA LEU A 296 7.73 -14.53 -9.92
C LEU A 296 9.18 -14.93 -9.59
N LEU A 297 10.01 -15.02 -10.62
CA LEU A 297 11.44 -15.27 -10.46
C LEU A 297 12.16 -14.04 -9.91
N PRO A 298 13.26 -14.20 -9.15
CA PRO A 298 14.05 -13.07 -8.66
C PRO A 298 14.47 -12.11 -9.79
N GLY A 299 14.25 -10.81 -9.57
CA GLY A 299 14.55 -9.76 -10.56
C GLY A 299 13.42 -9.49 -11.57
N SER A 300 12.31 -10.23 -11.49
CA SER A 300 11.10 -9.94 -12.25
C SER A 300 10.38 -8.69 -11.73
N LYS A 301 9.56 -8.08 -12.59
CA LYS A 301 8.71 -6.93 -12.27
C LYS A 301 7.29 -7.18 -12.77
N ILE A 302 6.29 -6.97 -11.91
CA ILE A 302 4.92 -6.68 -12.31
C ILE A 302 4.70 -5.18 -12.23
N ILE A 303 4.39 -4.57 -13.37
CA ILE A 303 4.08 -3.16 -13.52
C ILE A 303 2.56 -3.05 -13.71
N SER A 304 1.85 -2.73 -12.64
CA SER A 304 0.41 -2.51 -12.68
C SER A 304 0.08 -1.13 -13.22
N SER A 305 -0.89 -1.05 -14.12
CA SER A 305 -1.38 0.18 -14.72
C SER A 305 -2.91 0.16 -14.86
N CYS A 306 -3.50 1.29 -15.24
CA CYS A 306 -4.92 1.42 -15.54
C CYS A 306 -5.17 2.68 -16.35
N GLY A 307 -6.30 3.38 -16.14
CA GLY A 307 -6.51 4.71 -16.73
C GLY A 307 -5.71 5.83 -16.08
N SER A 308 -5.51 5.79 -14.75
CA SER A 308 -5.00 6.94 -13.99
C SER A 308 -4.32 6.59 -12.67
N GLY A 309 -3.70 5.40 -12.58
CA GLY A 309 -3.02 4.95 -11.37
C GLY A 309 -3.92 4.56 -10.18
N VAL A 310 -5.25 4.65 -10.30
CA VAL A 310 -6.20 4.34 -9.21
C VAL A 310 -6.53 2.85 -9.13
N THR A 311 -7.19 2.27 -10.13
CA THR A 311 -7.62 0.85 -10.11
C THR A 311 -6.45 -0.13 -10.31
N ALA A 312 -5.30 0.37 -10.77
CA ALA A 312 -4.04 -0.38 -10.78
C ALA A 312 -3.64 -0.85 -9.36
N CYS A 313 -3.94 -0.05 -8.33
CA CYS A 313 -3.68 -0.40 -6.95
C CYS A 313 -4.52 -1.59 -6.46
N THR A 314 -5.66 -1.89 -7.10
CA THR A 314 -6.46 -3.08 -6.78
C THR A 314 -5.71 -4.36 -7.14
N ILE A 315 -5.01 -4.39 -8.28
CA ILE A 315 -4.15 -5.52 -8.68
C ILE A 315 -3.00 -5.67 -7.67
N LEU A 316 -2.32 -4.57 -7.35
CA LEU A 316 -1.19 -4.59 -6.41
C LEU A 316 -1.62 -5.07 -5.01
N THR A 317 -2.82 -4.68 -4.57
CA THR A 317 -3.40 -5.16 -3.31
C THR A 317 -3.77 -6.65 -3.39
N ALA A 318 -4.30 -7.13 -4.51
CA ALA A 318 -4.58 -8.56 -4.70
C ALA A 318 -3.29 -9.41 -4.66
N LEU A 319 -2.22 -8.94 -5.29
CA LEU A 319 -0.89 -9.58 -5.23
C LEU A 319 -0.37 -9.67 -3.78
N ASP A 320 -0.53 -8.60 -3.01
CA ASP A 320 -0.17 -8.56 -1.60
C ASP A 320 -1.02 -9.52 -0.74
N ILE A 321 -2.33 -9.62 -0.99
CA ILE A 321 -3.23 -10.57 -0.30
C ILE A 321 -2.81 -12.03 -0.54
N ILE A 322 -2.45 -12.37 -1.77
CA ILE A 322 -2.01 -13.73 -2.10
C ILE A 322 -0.57 -14.02 -1.64
N GLY A 323 0.17 -12.99 -1.22
CA GLY A 323 1.51 -13.09 -0.64
C GLY A 323 2.64 -13.08 -1.66
N GLU A 324 2.44 -12.42 -2.81
CA GLU A 324 3.55 -12.14 -3.74
C GLU A 324 4.56 -11.18 -3.10
N ASP A 325 5.83 -11.30 -3.47
CA ASP A 325 6.89 -10.44 -2.92
C ASP A 325 6.63 -8.97 -3.32
N PRO A 326 6.50 -8.04 -2.36
CA PRO A 326 6.33 -6.62 -2.67
C PRO A 326 7.51 -6.04 -3.47
N GLY A 327 8.70 -6.66 -3.41
CA GLY A 327 9.86 -6.30 -4.22
C GLY A 327 9.68 -6.49 -5.73
N HIS A 328 8.61 -7.16 -6.17
CA HIS A 328 8.28 -7.33 -7.57
C HIS A 328 7.16 -6.40 -8.06
N SER A 329 6.48 -5.68 -7.16
CA SER A 329 5.21 -5.01 -7.45
C SER A 329 5.39 -3.50 -7.63
N TYR A 330 5.17 -3.02 -8.85
CA TYR A 330 5.36 -1.62 -9.23
C TYR A 330 4.08 -1.02 -9.80
N LEU A 331 3.85 0.26 -9.52
CA LEU A 331 2.79 1.04 -10.12
C LEU A 331 3.35 1.88 -11.28
N TYR A 332 2.79 1.73 -12.48
CA TYR A 332 2.92 2.77 -13.50
C TYR A 332 1.83 3.83 -13.26
N ASP A 333 2.23 4.92 -12.62
CA ASP A 333 1.34 5.86 -11.95
C ASP A 333 0.65 6.83 -12.91
N GLY A 334 1.40 7.39 -13.88
CA GLY A 334 0.83 8.20 -14.97
C GLY A 334 -0.16 7.41 -15.84
N ALA A 335 0.02 6.09 -15.87
CA ALA A 335 -0.89 5.10 -16.42
C ALA A 335 -1.30 5.43 -17.88
N PHE A 336 -2.46 4.93 -18.31
CA PHE A 336 -2.88 5.13 -19.70
C PHE A 336 -3.28 6.58 -20.03
N ALA A 337 -3.51 7.44 -19.05
CA ALA A 337 -3.73 8.86 -19.29
C ALA A 337 -2.47 9.57 -19.79
N GLU A 338 -1.33 9.28 -19.17
CA GLU A 338 -0.03 9.74 -19.67
C GLU A 338 0.30 9.03 -20.99
N TRP A 339 0.30 7.69 -20.98
CA TRP A 339 0.69 6.90 -22.15
C TRP A 339 -0.17 7.20 -23.39
N GLY A 340 -1.50 7.13 -23.25
CA GLY A 340 -2.45 7.35 -24.33
C GLY A 340 -2.46 8.79 -24.85
N GLY A 341 -2.06 9.76 -24.01
CA GLY A 341 -1.95 11.18 -24.35
C GLY A 341 -0.71 11.53 -25.16
N GLN A 342 0.38 10.76 -25.04
CA GLN A 342 1.63 11.04 -25.76
C GLN A 342 1.61 10.48 -27.19
N PRO A 343 1.91 11.27 -28.23
CA PRO A 343 1.82 10.80 -29.62
C PRO A 343 2.88 9.75 -30.00
N ASP A 344 4.02 9.72 -29.30
CA ASP A 344 5.18 8.91 -29.63
C ASP A 344 5.24 7.55 -28.89
N THR A 345 4.31 7.28 -27.98
CA THR A 345 4.27 5.99 -27.28
C THR A 345 3.54 4.93 -28.14
N PRO A 346 4.05 3.68 -28.20
CA PRO A 346 3.43 2.64 -29.00
C PRO A 346 2.11 2.16 -28.37
N ILE A 347 1.13 1.83 -29.21
CA ILE A 347 -0.19 1.32 -28.80
C ILE A 347 -0.54 0.09 -29.62
N VAL A 348 -1.08 -0.93 -28.94
CA VAL A 348 -1.69 -2.11 -29.55
C VAL A 348 -3.21 -1.96 -29.55
N LYS A 349 -3.86 -2.27 -30.69
CA LYS A 349 -5.33 -2.19 -30.88
C LYS A 349 -5.96 -3.53 -31.29
N ASP A 350 -5.16 -4.51 -31.70
CA ASP A 350 -5.65 -5.79 -32.20
C ASP A 350 -5.56 -6.84 -31.10
N TRP A 351 -6.47 -6.77 -30.12
CA TRP A 351 -6.55 -7.75 -29.03
C TRP A 351 -7.49 -8.90 -29.43
N ASN A 352 -6.94 -10.07 -29.74
CA ASN A 352 -7.73 -11.23 -30.19
C ASN A 352 -8.40 -12.02 -29.06
N GLY A 353 -8.49 -11.48 -27.84
CA GLY A 353 -9.17 -12.10 -26.68
C GLY A 353 -8.56 -13.42 -26.18
N ALA A 354 -7.60 -14.00 -26.90
CA ALA A 354 -6.91 -15.22 -26.54
C ALA A 354 -5.44 -14.92 -26.28
N LEU A 355 -5.02 -15.09 -25.03
CA LEU A 355 -3.65 -15.42 -24.70
C LEU A 355 -3.34 -16.72 -25.46
N LYS A 356 -2.56 -16.65 -26.54
CA LYS A 356 -2.07 -17.84 -27.24
C LYS A 356 -0.98 -18.54 -26.44
#